data_AF-A0A6V8PZC1-F1
#
_entry.id   AF-A0A6V8PZC1-F1
#
_cell.length_a   1.000
_cell.length_b   1.000
_cell.length_c   1.000
_cell.angle_alpha   90.00
_cell.angle_beta   90.00
_cell.angle_gamma   90.00
#
_symmetry.space_group_name_H-M   'P 1'
#
loop_
_entity.id
_entity.type
_entity.pdbx_description
1 polymer ?
#
loop_
_entity_poly.entity_id
_entity_poly.type
_entity_poly.pdbx_seq_one_letter_code
_entity_poly.pdbx_strand_id
1 'polypeptide(L)'
;MICATGIGMTIAANKVKGIRATPCHDSFTATKSRSHNDSNVLVMGAQIVDVETALEIVSIWLEEKFTGGRHERRVREITQIEEGTLDV
;
A
#
# COMPACT_ATOMS: atom_id res chain seq x y z
N MET A 1 4.45 -5.92 6.54
CA MET A 1 5.41 -5.44 7.58
C MET A 1 4.63 -4.96 8.79
N ILE A 2 5.16 -5.16 10.00
CA ILE A 2 4.51 -4.73 11.25
C ILE A 2 5.54 -4.00 12.12
N CYS A 3 5.17 -2.83 12.65
CA CYS A 3 5.87 -2.17 13.76
C CYS A 3 4.81 -1.51 14.68
N ALA A 4 5.19 -0.66 15.65
CA ALA A 4 4.23 -0.05 16.57
C ALA A 4 3.09 0.70 15.83
N THR A 5 3.44 1.58 14.89
CA THR A 5 2.46 2.41 14.15
C THR A 5 2.34 2.06 12.66
N GLY A 6 3.30 1.33 12.10
CA GLY A 6 3.41 1.08 10.65
C GLY A 6 4.00 2.25 9.84
N ILE A 7 4.11 3.45 10.43
CA ILE A 7 4.51 4.68 9.71
C ILE A 7 5.96 4.61 9.23
N GLY A 8 6.90 4.35 10.13
CA GLY A 8 8.34 4.34 9.80
C GLY A 8 8.70 3.30 8.75
N MET A 9 8.12 2.10 8.85
CA MET A 9 8.31 1.02 7.88
C MET A 9 7.77 1.40 6.51
N THR A 10 6.59 2.04 6.46
CA THR A 10 6.01 2.56 5.22
C THR A 10 6.94 3.59 4.56
N ILE A 11 7.42 4.57 5.32
CA ILE A 11 8.33 5.62 4.80
C ILE A 11 9.61 4.99 4.25
N ALA A 12 10.22 4.07 4.99
CA ALA A 12 11.47 3.43 4.60
C ALA A 12 11.30 2.56 3.34
N ALA A 13 10.25 1.72 3.30
CA ALA A 13 10.02 0.82 2.17
C ALA A 13 9.75 1.56 0.87
N ASN A 14 8.99 2.65 0.91
CA ASN A 14 8.71 3.50 -0.26
C ASN A 14 9.93 4.29 -0.77
N LYS A 15 11.12 4.15 -0.17
CA LYS A 15 12.38 4.66 -0.75
C LYS A 15 13.01 3.69 -1.75
N VAL A 16 12.55 2.44 -1.79
CA VAL A 16 13.02 1.44 -2.74
C VAL A 16 12.20 1.54 -4.02
N LYS A 17 12.86 1.71 -5.16
CA LYS A 17 12.18 1.83 -6.47
C LYS A 17 11.27 0.64 -6.74
N GLY A 18 10.05 0.92 -7.18
CA GLY A 18 9.03 -0.08 -7.51
C GLY A 18 8.25 -0.58 -6.29
N ILE A 19 8.60 -0.19 -5.07
CA ILE A 19 7.84 -0.53 -3.86
C ILE A 19 6.73 0.49 -3.66
N ARG A 20 5.53 -0.03 -3.43
CA ARG A 20 4.33 0.71 -3.05
C ARG A 20 3.81 0.11 -1.76
N ALA A 21 4.42 0.53 -0.65
CA ALA A 21 4.04 0.18 0.69
C ALA A 21 2.89 1.07 1.18
N THR A 22 1.84 0.45 1.70
CA THR A 22 0.64 1.15 2.19
C THR A 22 0.30 0.73 3.62
N PRO A 23 0.13 1.69 4.54
CA PRO A 23 -0.42 1.41 5.86
C PRO A 23 -1.92 1.18 5.73
N CYS A 24 -2.40 0.03 6.19
CA CYS A 24 -3.82 -0.32 6.20
C CYS A 24 -4.28 -0.54 7.64
N HIS A 25 -5.45 0.00 7.96
CA HIS A 25 -6.03 -0.03 9.32
C HIS A 25 -7.46 -0.57 9.36
N ASP A 26 -8.04 -0.82 8.18
CA ASP A 26 -9.39 -1.33 8.01
C ASP A 26 -9.54 -2.02 6.64
N SER A 27 -10.68 -2.67 6.43
CA SER A 27 -11.03 -3.37 5.19
C SER A 27 -11.03 -2.44 3.97
N PHE A 28 -11.47 -1.19 4.13
CA PHE A 28 -11.52 -0.21 3.04
C PHE A 28 -10.11 0.13 2.53
N THR A 29 -9.20 0.48 3.44
CA THR A 29 -7.81 0.79 3.11
C THR A 29 -7.08 -0.43 2.57
N ALA A 30 -7.37 -1.65 3.07
CA ALA A 30 -6.86 -2.89 2.51
C ALA A 30 -7.27 -3.06 1.03
N THR A 31 -8.58 -3.01 0.74
CA THR A 31 -9.12 -3.11 -0.62
C THR A 31 -8.55 -2.03 -1.54
N LYS A 32 -8.55 -0.76 -1.10
CA LYS A 32 -8.11 0.35 -1.96
C LYS A 32 -6.61 0.35 -2.18
N SER A 33 -5.82 -0.12 -1.22
CA SER A 33 -4.38 -0.25 -1.41
C SER A 33 -4.04 -1.18 -2.58
N ARG A 34 -4.70 -2.34 -2.70
CA ARG A 34 -4.54 -3.25 -3.85
C ARG A 34 -5.23 -2.72 -5.10
N SER A 35 -6.53 -2.50 -5.04
CA SER A 35 -7.35 -2.19 -6.21
C SER A 35 -6.95 -0.88 -6.90
N HIS A 36 -6.59 0.16 -6.15
CA HIS A 36 -6.31 1.47 -6.72
C HIS A 36 -4.83 1.81 -6.81
N ASN A 37 -4.00 1.32 -5.90
CA ASN A 37 -2.60 1.72 -5.81
C ASN A 37 -1.63 0.61 -6.24
N ASP A 38 -2.17 -0.57 -6.59
CA ASP A 38 -1.38 -1.78 -6.83
C ASP A 38 -0.29 -1.95 -5.76
N SER A 39 -0.65 -1.78 -4.49
CA SER A 39 0.33 -1.87 -3.41
C SER A 39 0.88 -3.29 -3.35
N ASN A 40 2.21 -3.41 -3.29
CA ASN A 40 2.91 -4.70 -3.25
C ASN A 40 3.52 -4.98 -1.87
N VAL A 41 3.35 -4.05 -0.92
CA VAL A 41 3.73 -4.23 0.48
C VAL A 41 2.61 -3.73 1.40
N LEU A 42 1.99 -4.66 2.12
CA LEU A 42 1.06 -4.34 3.21
C LEU A 42 1.82 -3.93 4.47
N VAL A 43 1.41 -2.83 5.12
CA VAL A 43 1.97 -2.38 6.40
C VAL A 43 0.85 -2.22 7.43
N MET A 44 1.07 -2.70 8.66
CA MET A 44 0.13 -2.56 9.76
C MET A 44 0.86 -2.11 11.04
N GLY A 45 0.13 -1.44 11.93
CA GLY A 45 0.62 -0.97 13.22
C GLY A 45 0.08 -1.82 14.37
N ALA A 46 0.96 -2.47 15.13
CA ALA A 46 0.60 -3.33 16.26
C ALA A 46 -0.11 -2.60 17.42
N GLN A 47 0.00 -1.27 17.49
CA GLN A 47 -0.72 -0.44 18.46
C GLN A 47 -1.96 0.25 17.84
N ILE A 48 -2.25 -0.02 16.57
CA ILE A 48 -3.30 0.67 15.80
C ILE A 48 -4.43 -0.30 15.45
N VAL A 49 -4.11 -1.53 15.07
CA VAL A 49 -5.09 -2.57 14.73
C VAL A 49 -5.00 -3.73 15.70
N ASP A 50 -6.16 -4.23 16.14
CA ASP A 50 -6.24 -5.50 16.86
C ASP A 50 -6.01 -6.69 15.92
N VAL A 51 -5.86 -7.88 16.51
CA VAL A 51 -5.49 -9.10 15.76
C VAL A 51 -6.59 -9.55 14.80
N GLU A 52 -7.86 -9.42 15.18
CA GLU A 52 -8.98 -9.88 14.35
C GLU A 52 -9.09 -9.00 13.10
N THR A 53 -9.06 -7.67 13.30
CA THR A 53 -9.02 -6.70 12.21
C THR A 53 -7.77 -6.90 11.33
N ALA A 54 -6.61 -7.17 11.91
CA ALA A 54 -5.39 -7.41 11.13
C ALA A 54 -5.49 -8.66 10.24
N LEU A 55 -6.13 -9.73 10.70
CA LEU A 55 -6.36 -10.95 9.92
C LEU A 55 -7.34 -10.71 8.76
N GLU A 56 -8.38 -9.91 8.99
CA GLU A 56 -9.32 -9.49 7.93
C GLU A 56 -8.60 -8.67 6.86
N ILE A 57 -7.82 -7.66 7.27
CA ILE A 57 -7.02 -6.82 6.37
C ILE A 57 -6.09 -7.67 5.49
N VAL A 58 -5.38 -8.63 6.09
CA VAL A 58 -4.47 -9.51 5.36
C VAL A 58 -5.22 -10.35 4.34
N SER A 59 -6.36 -10.93 4.72
CA SER A 59 -7.18 -11.75 3.81
C SER A 59 -7.66 -10.92 2.62
N ILE A 60 -8.24 -9.75 2.87
CA ILE A 60 -8.69 -8.83 1.82
C ILE A 60 -7.54 -8.41 0.90
N TRP A 61 -6.39 -8.05 1.47
CA TRP A 61 -5.24 -7.59 0.69
C TRP A 61 -4.65 -8.69 -0.21
N LEU A 62 -4.71 -9.95 0.23
CA LEU A 62 -4.24 -11.09 -0.57
C LEU A 62 -5.21 -11.44 -1.71
N GLU A 63 -6.51 -11.27 -1.49
CA GLU A 63 -7.55 -11.62 -2.47
C GLU A 63 -7.81 -10.50 -3.50
N GLU A 64 -7.70 -9.24 -3.08
CA GLU A 64 -8.01 -8.09 -3.92
C GLU A 64 -7.01 -7.92 -5.06
N LYS A 65 -7.54 -7.68 -6.25
CA LYS A 65 -6.76 -7.49 -7.49
C LYS A 65 -6.67 -6.02 -7.86
N PHE A 66 -5.56 -5.63 -8.47
CA PHE A 66 -5.45 -4.31 -9.07
C PHE A 66 -6.46 -4.16 -10.21
N THR A 67 -7.21 -3.05 -10.21
CA THR A 67 -8.33 -2.85 -11.16
C THR A 67 -7.91 -2.17 -12.46
N GLY A 68 -6.69 -1.64 -12.52
CA GLY A 68 -6.16 -1.01 -13.72
C GLY A 68 -6.89 0.27 -14.13
N GLY A 69 -6.96 0.54 -15.44
CA GLY A 69 -7.76 1.63 -16.02
C GLY A 69 -7.36 3.01 -15.49
N ARG A 70 -8.30 3.75 -14.88
CA ARG A 70 -8.01 5.10 -14.33
C ARG A 70 -6.91 5.13 -13.27
N HIS A 71 -6.62 3.98 -12.66
CA HIS A 71 -5.62 3.85 -11.60
C HIS A 71 -4.21 3.65 -12.16
N GLU A 72 -4.06 3.05 -13.34
CA GLU A 72 -2.76 2.84 -14.00
C GLU A 72 -2.03 4.15 -14.24
N ARG A 73 -2.76 5.21 -14.62
CA ARG A 73 -2.16 6.54 -14.80
C ARG A 73 -1.44 7.01 -13.54
N ARG A 74 -2.08 6.88 -12.37
CA ARG A 74 -1.51 7.32 -11.09
C ARG A 74 -0.33 6.44 -10.65
N VAL A 75 -0.43 5.13 -10.87
CA VAL A 75 0.69 4.21 -10.61
C VAL A 75 1.88 4.55 -11.52
N ARG A 76 1.63 4.87 -12.79
CA ARG A 76 2.67 5.31 -13.73
C ARG A 76 3.30 6.63 -13.31
N GLU A 77 2.52 7.60 -12.84
CA GLU A 77 3.06 8.86 -12.31
C GLU A 77 3.99 8.62 -11.12
N ILE A 78 3.66 7.68 -10.22
CA ILE A 78 4.57 7.28 -9.13
C ILE A 78 5.88 6.72 -9.71
N THR A 79 5.81 5.82 -10.70
CA THR A 79 7.01 5.29 -11.36
C THR A 79 7.83 6.38 -12.04
N GLN A 80 7.20 7.35 -12.69
CA GLN A 80 7.89 8.49 -13.29
C GLN A 80 8.59 9.37 -12.24
N ILE A 81 8.01 9.53 -11.04
CA ILE A 81 8.70 10.20 -9.92
C ILE A 81 9.94 9.41 -9.50
N GLU A 82 9.85 8.08 -9.40
CA GLU A 82 11.00 7.22 -9.05
C GLU A 82 12.13 7.26 -10.09
N GLU A 83 11.78 7.52 -11.35
CA GLU A 83 12.70 7.64 -12.48
C GLU A 83 13.21 9.07 -12.70
N GLY A 84 12.57 10.08 -12.09
CA GLY A 84 12.87 11.49 -12.32
C GLY A 84 12.39 12.00 -13.69
N THR A 85 11.34 11.38 -14.25
CA THR A 85 10.80 11.63 -15.60
C THR A 85 9.40 12.24 -15.58
N LEU A 86 8.85 12.55 -14.40
CA LEU A 86 7.53 13.18 -14.29
C LEU A 86 7.65 14.68 -14.64
N ASP A 87 7.03 15.08 -15.75
CA ASP A 87 6.85 16.49 -16.10
C ASP A 87 5.60 17.04 -15.37
N VAL A 88 5.82 17.97 -14.43
CA VAL A 88 4.79 18.67 -13.65
C VAL A 88 4.63 20.12 -14.05
#